data_AF-A0A6J8AJ78-F1
#
_entry.id   AF-A0A6J8AJ78-F1
#
_cell.length_a   1.000
_cell.length_b   1.000
_cell.length_c   1.000
_cell.angle_alpha   90.00
_cell.angle_beta   90.00
_cell.angle_gamma   90.00
#
_symmetry.space_group_name_H-M   'P 1'
#
loop_
_entity.id
_entity.type
_entity.pdbx_description
1 polymer ?
#
loop_
_entity_poly.entity_id
_entity_poly.type
_entity_poly.pdbx_seq_one_letter_code
_entity_poly.pdbx_strand_id
1 'polypeptide(L)'
;MKVEGSIKQSSSGDGFGCQEGCVETFTSFMDMHMHCLIGDHNYNLQQMSTYDKIKLRWYDACINLSEILNFSRIDGSQPNISQDISKEQQGWALKKEKKHVRFSDKVKLYLKSIFEDGEKSGNKMNAGTVARNMRVALQNGTKMFCNSEYLNACQITSYFSQLAAEKKKCHQSVPRILTVQ
;
A
#
# COMPACT_ATOMS: atom_id res chain seq x y z
N MET A 1 -36.00 44.56 25.94
CA MET A 1 -37.42 44.36 25.57
C MET A 1 -37.56 42.94 25.04
N LYS A 2 -38.35 42.13 25.73
CA LYS A 2 -38.70 40.76 25.37
C LYS A 2 -39.54 40.82 24.09
N VAL A 3 -39.12 40.12 23.04
CA VAL A 3 -40.02 39.70 21.97
C VAL A 3 -40.15 38.19 22.12
N GLU A 4 -41.34 37.81 22.58
CA GLU A 4 -41.68 36.48 23.01
C GLU A 4 -41.67 35.51 21.82
N GLY A 5 -40.97 34.39 22.00
CA GLY A 5 -41.09 33.24 21.12
C GLY A 5 -42.53 32.72 21.17
N SER A 6 -43.23 32.83 20.05
CA SER A 6 -44.53 32.21 19.89
C SER A 6 -44.33 30.76 19.48
N ILE A 7 -44.18 29.88 20.48
CA ILE A 7 -44.40 28.45 20.31
C ILE A 7 -45.91 28.29 20.07
N LYS A 8 -46.32 28.15 18.80
CA LYS A 8 -47.68 27.73 18.50
C LYS A 8 -47.73 26.21 18.55
N GLN A 9 -48.26 25.72 19.67
CA GLN A 9 -48.64 24.32 19.84
C GLN A 9 -49.66 23.90 18.78
N SER A 10 -49.51 22.63 18.38
CA SER A 10 -50.38 21.81 17.55
C SER A 10 -51.88 22.07 17.75
N SER A 11 -52.55 22.56 16.72
CA SER A 11 -54.00 22.42 16.55
C SER A 11 -54.25 21.37 15.46
N SER A 12 -54.95 20.30 15.83
CA SER A 12 -55.52 19.32 14.91
C SER A 12 -56.41 20.01 13.88
N GLY A 13 -55.88 20.21 12.67
CA GLY A 13 -56.55 20.79 11.52
C GLY A 13 -55.62 20.64 10.32
N ASP A 14 -56.16 20.21 9.19
CA ASP A 14 -55.45 19.90 7.94
C ASP A 14 -54.58 21.09 7.50
N GLY A 15 -53.27 21.04 7.81
CA GLY A 15 -52.32 22.12 7.57
C GLY A 15 -51.59 21.93 6.24
N PHE A 16 -51.24 23.03 5.57
CA PHE A 16 -50.46 23.00 4.34
C PHE A 16 -49.00 22.72 4.67
N GLY A 17 -48.46 21.64 4.14
CA GLY A 17 -47.03 21.31 4.22
C GLY A 17 -46.25 21.92 3.07
N CYS A 18 -44.98 22.22 3.30
CA CYS A 18 -44.07 22.63 2.24
C CYS A 18 -43.75 21.45 1.30
N GLN A 19 -43.89 21.67 -0.02
CA GLN A 19 -43.66 20.64 -1.04
C GLN A 19 -42.18 20.24 -1.18
N GLU A 20 -41.25 21.09 -0.74
CA GLU A 20 -39.81 20.88 -0.87
C GLU A 20 -39.21 19.98 0.23
N GLY A 21 -40.04 19.36 1.09
CA GLY A 21 -39.57 18.46 2.15
C GLY A 21 -39.12 19.17 3.44
N CYS A 22 -39.54 20.42 3.62
CA CYS A 22 -39.40 21.17 4.88
C CYS A 22 -40.39 20.64 5.94
N VAL A 23 -40.02 20.75 7.22
CA VAL A 23 -40.82 20.27 8.37
C VAL A 23 -41.92 21.25 8.77
N GLU A 24 -41.85 22.49 8.28
CA GLU A 24 -42.79 23.54 8.66
C GLU A 24 -44.19 23.27 8.08
N THR A 25 -45.19 23.51 8.92
CA THR A 25 -46.60 23.39 8.56
C THR A 25 -47.29 24.74 8.75
N PHE A 26 -48.17 25.07 7.80
CA PHE A 26 -48.82 26.36 7.71
C PHE A 26 -50.33 26.20 7.81
N THR A 27 -50.98 27.17 8.43
CA THR A 27 -52.45 27.21 8.55
C THR A 27 -53.14 27.75 7.30
N SER A 28 -52.39 28.39 6.39
CA SER A 28 -52.90 29.00 5.15
C SER A 28 -52.02 28.64 3.96
N PHE A 29 -52.65 28.44 2.80
CA PHE A 29 -51.95 28.18 1.55
C PHE A 29 -51.02 29.34 1.14
N MET A 30 -51.44 30.59 1.37
CA MET A 30 -50.62 31.75 0.99
C MET A 30 -49.33 31.81 1.81
N ASP A 31 -49.41 31.49 3.11
CA ASP A 31 -48.24 31.48 3.99
C ASP A 31 -47.26 30.37 3.60
N MET A 32 -47.78 29.17 3.28
CA MET A 32 -46.99 28.08 2.71
C MET A 32 -46.35 28.49 1.38
N HIS A 33 -47.09 29.15 0.49
CA HIS A 33 -46.60 29.53 -0.84
C HIS A 33 -45.51 30.61 -0.75
N MET A 34 -45.68 31.58 0.15
CA MET A 34 -44.66 32.58 0.43
C MET A 34 -43.40 31.95 1.06
N HIS A 35 -43.55 30.97 1.95
CA HIS A 35 -42.42 30.19 2.46
C HIS A 35 -41.66 29.48 1.32
N CYS A 36 -42.37 28.85 0.38
CA CYS A 36 -41.72 28.22 -0.78
C CYS A 36 -41.01 29.21 -1.71
N LEU A 37 -41.48 30.46 -1.80
CA LEU A 37 -40.90 31.45 -2.71
C LEU A 37 -39.70 32.21 -2.13
N ILE A 38 -39.78 32.58 -0.85
CA ILE A 38 -38.80 33.48 -0.22
C ILE A 38 -38.41 33.08 1.21
N GLY A 39 -39.00 32.02 1.75
CA GLY A 39 -38.73 31.55 3.10
C GLY A 39 -37.48 30.68 3.18
N ASP A 40 -36.93 30.57 4.38
CA ASP A 40 -35.86 29.62 4.67
C ASP A 40 -36.45 28.23 4.95
N HIS A 41 -36.06 27.23 4.15
CA HIS A 41 -36.50 25.86 4.38
C HIS A 41 -35.77 25.22 5.56
N ASN A 42 -36.54 24.74 6.53
CA ASN A 42 -36.03 23.94 7.64
C ASN A 42 -36.21 22.45 7.33
N TYR A 43 -35.10 21.76 7.09
CA TYR A 43 -35.11 20.32 6.88
C TYR A 43 -34.85 19.60 8.20
N ASN A 44 -35.70 18.62 8.55
CA ASN A 44 -35.27 17.62 9.52
C ASN A 44 -34.26 16.74 8.79
N LEU A 45 -32.99 17.08 8.90
CA LEU A 45 -31.94 16.11 8.63
C LEU A 45 -32.27 14.90 9.49
N GLN A 46 -32.67 13.81 8.84
CA GLN A 46 -32.92 12.54 9.53
C GLN A 46 -31.76 12.34 10.50
N GLN A 47 -32.08 12.04 11.76
CA GLN A 47 -31.10 11.84 12.81
C GLN A 47 -29.85 11.18 12.24
N MET A 48 -28.67 11.79 12.43
CA MET A 48 -27.41 11.33 11.83
C MET A 48 -27.37 9.80 11.81
N SER A 49 -27.24 9.23 10.61
CA SER A 49 -27.14 7.79 10.44
C SER A 49 -26.03 7.25 11.33
N THR A 50 -26.15 6.01 11.78
CA THR A 50 -25.05 5.31 12.45
C THR A 50 -23.78 5.38 11.60
N TYR A 51 -23.92 5.33 10.28
CA TYR A 51 -22.81 5.46 9.33
C TYR A 51 -22.16 6.85 9.33
N ASP A 52 -22.95 7.92 9.41
CA ASP A 52 -22.43 9.29 9.48
C ASP A 52 -21.70 9.53 10.80
N LYS A 53 -22.22 8.99 11.90
CA LYS A 53 -21.54 9.00 13.20
C LYS A 53 -20.20 8.28 13.14
N ILE A 54 -20.12 7.14 12.45
CA ILE A 54 -18.86 6.40 12.27
C ILE A 54 -17.86 7.25 11.47
N LYS A 55 -18.27 7.91 10.38
CA LYS A 55 -17.40 8.79 9.60
C LYS A 55 -16.83 9.94 10.42
N LEU A 56 -17.67 10.60 11.22
CA LEU A 56 -17.24 11.69 12.09
C LEU A 56 -16.24 11.20 13.15
N ARG A 57 -16.51 10.06 13.81
CA ARG A 57 -15.60 9.47 14.79
C ARG A 57 -14.27 9.02 14.18
N TRP A 58 -14.31 8.50 12.95
CA TRP A 58 -13.09 8.14 12.22
C TRP A 58 -12.26 9.36 11.85
N TYR A 59 -12.91 10.45 11.40
CA TYR A 59 -12.26 11.72 11.14
C TYR A 59 -11.55 12.26 12.39
N ASP A 60 -12.26 12.32 13.52
CA ASP A 60 -11.68 12.73 14.80
C ASP A 60 -10.49 11.84 15.19
N ALA A 61 -10.64 10.52 15.06
CA ALA A 61 -9.57 9.58 15.37
C ALA A 61 -8.33 9.81 14.49
N CYS A 62 -8.50 10.04 13.18
CA CYS A 62 -7.40 10.33 12.27
C CYS A 62 -6.66 11.64 12.58
N ILE A 63 -7.39 12.68 12.99
CA ILE A 63 -6.78 13.96 13.39
C ILE A 63 -5.96 13.78 14.66
N ASN A 64 -6.55 13.17 15.69
CA ASN A 64 -5.85 12.89 16.95
C ASN A 64 -4.64 11.97 16.74
N LEU A 65 -4.72 10.99 15.84
CA LEU A 65 -3.57 10.15 15.48
C LEU A 65 -2.45 10.97 14.82
N SER A 66 -2.80 11.93 13.96
CA SER A 66 -1.83 12.80 13.31
C SER A 66 -1.06 13.67 14.32
N GLU A 67 -1.73 14.12 15.38
CA GLU A 67 -1.11 14.87 16.48
C GLU A 67 -0.17 13.99 17.33
N ILE A 68 -0.57 12.74 17.63
CA ILE A 68 0.27 11.78 18.38
C ILE A 68 1.53 11.40 17.57
N LEU A 69 1.41 11.19 16.26
CA LEU A 69 2.54 10.88 15.39
C LEU A 69 3.51 12.07 15.22
N ASN A 70 3.02 13.29 15.38
CA ASN A 70 3.87 14.49 15.40
C ASN A 70 4.60 14.67 16.73
N PHE A 71 3.99 14.29 17.86
CA PHE A 71 4.62 14.35 19.19
C PHE A 71 5.74 13.31 19.37
N SER A 72 5.54 12.08 18.89
CA SER A 72 6.55 11.01 18.99
C SER A 72 7.81 11.24 18.14
N ARG A 73 7.84 12.28 17.28
CA ARG A 73 9.04 12.67 16.53
C ARG A 73 9.93 13.66 17.29
N ILE A 74 9.45 14.23 18.40
CA ILE A 74 10.16 15.30 19.13
C ILE A 74 10.94 14.75 20.34
N ASP A 75 10.55 13.60 20.90
CA ASP A 75 11.30 13.01 22.03
C ASP A 75 12.45 12.12 21.54
N GLY A 76 13.66 12.65 21.68
CA GLY A 76 14.87 12.13 21.08
C GLY A 76 15.48 10.94 21.82
N SER A 77 15.27 9.73 21.30
CA SER A 77 16.19 8.62 21.52
C SER A 77 16.42 7.87 20.22
N GLN A 78 17.44 8.32 19.49
CA GLN A 78 17.98 7.66 18.30
C GLN A 78 18.65 6.33 18.69
N PRO A 79 18.26 5.17 18.12
CA PRO A 79 19.25 4.16 17.80
C PRO A 79 19.94 4.60 16.50
N ASN A 80 21.27 4.59 16.51
CA ASN A 80 22.16 4.90 15.41
C ASN A 80 21.79 4.08 14.15
N ILE A 81 20.91 4.62 13.31
CA ILE A 81 20.66 4.12 11.97
C ILE A 81 21.53 4.97 11.06
N SER A 82 22.60 4.35 10.58
CA SER A 82 23.52 4.89 9.59
C SER A 82 22.78 5.70 8.54
N GLN A 83 23.28 6.91 8.32
CA GLN A 83 22.81 7.89 7.35
C GLN A 83 22.59 7.24 5.98
N ASP A 84 21.34 6.95 5.66
CA ASP A 84 20.82 7.12 4.30
C ASP A 84 19.58 7.99 4.47
N ILE A 85 19.81 9.31 4.48
CA ILE A 85 18.77 10.33 4.41
C ILE A 85 18.07 10.10 3.08
N SER A 86 17.09 9.21 3.10
CA SER A 86 16.18 8.99 2.00
C SER A 86 15.37 10.26 1.95
N LYS A 87 15.77 11.18 1.05
CA LYS A 87 14.96 12.33 0.65
C LYS A 87 13.52 11.85 0.58
N GLU A 88 12.69 12.37 1.48
CA GLU A 88 11.27 12.05 1.56
C GLU A 88 10.71 12.26 0.14
N GLN A 89 10.53 11.16 -0.59
CA GLN A 89 10.15 11.21 -1.99
C GLN A 89 8.74 11.75 -2.03
N GLN A 90 8.60 13.01 -2.46
CA GLN A 90 7.31 13.65 -2.57
C GLN A 90 6.42 12.83 -3.50
N GLY A 91 5.23 12.45 -3.02
CA GLY A 91 4.16 11.87 -3.83
C GLY A 91 4.04 10.35 -3.79
N TRP A 92 2.87 9.87 -3.34
CA TRP A 92 2.41 8.48 -3.45
C TRP A 92 2.25 8.00 -4.91
N ALA A 93 2.23 8.93 -5.86
CA ALA A 93 2.06 8.69 -7.29
C ALA A 93 3.38 8.69 -8.11
N LEU A 94 4.53 9.05 -7.52
CA LEU A 94 5.78 9.07 -8.29
C LEU A 94 6.38 7.67 -8.44
N LYS A 95 6.76 7.33 -9.67
CA LYS A 95 7.42 6.06 -9.99
C LYS A 95 8.82 6.05 -9.39
N LYS A 96 9.03 5.19 -8.39
CA LYS A 96 10.37 4.96 -7.83
C LYS A 96 11.30 4.42 -8.92
N GLU A 97 12.46 5.05 -9.07
CA GLU A 97 13.52 4.53 -9.92
C GLU A 97 13.97 3.16 -9.39
N LYS A 98 13.84 2.12 -10.22
CA LYS A 98 14.34 0.78 -9.89
C LYS A 98 15.86 0.79 -10.04
N LYS A 99 16.58 0.90 -8.93
CA LYS A 99 18.03 0.71 -8.91
C LYS A 99 18.36 -0.73 -9.32
N HIS A 100 19.07 -0.90 -10.43
CA HIS A 100 19.55 -2.20 -10.86
C HIS A 100 20.83 -2.56 -10.10
N VAL A 101 20.69 -3.33 -9.03
CA VAL A 101 21.83 -3.79 -8.22
C VAL A 101 22.43 -5.05 -8.84
N ARG A 102 23.74 -5.03 -9.08
CA ARG A 102 24.48 -6.22 -9.54
C ARG A 102 24.61 -7.24 -8.40
N PHE A 103 24.61 -8.53 -8.74
CA PHE A 103 24.87 -9.57 -7.74
C PHE A 103 26.30 -9.44 -7.21
N SER A 104 26.45 -9.58 -5.89
CA SER A 104 27.77 -9.64 -5.27
C SER A 104 28.49 -10.92 -5.71
N ASP A 105 29.81 -10.89 -5.70
CA ASP A 105 30.59 -12.05 -6.16
C ASP A 105 30.41 -13.26 -5.24
N LYS A 106 30.14 -13.03 -3.94
CA LYS A 106 29.76 -14.08 -2.99
C LYS A 106 28.49 -14.81 -3.43
N VAL A 107 27.46 -14.06 -3.82
CA VAL A 107 26.20 -14.62 -4.31
C VAL A 107 26.40 -15.40 -5.61
N LYS A 108 27.19 -14.85 -6.55
CA LYS A 108 27.51 -15.54 -7.81
C LYS A 108 28.24 -16.87 -7.58
N LEU A 109 29.26 -16.86 -6.72
CA LEU A 109 30.05 -18.06 -6.39
C LEU A 109 29.15 -19.15 -5.79
N TYR A 110 28.30 -18.78 -4.84
CA TYR A 110 27.34 -19.71 -4.22
C TYR A 110 26.34 -20.28 -5.22
N LEU A 111 25.76 -19.45 -6.10
CA LEU A 111 24.83 -19.94 -7.12
C LEU A 111 25.54 -20.82 -8.15
N LYS A 112 26.78 -20.48 -8.52
CA LYS A 112 27.59 -21.27 -9.45
C LYS A 112 27.93 -22.64 -8.89
N SER A 113 28.29 -22.75 -7.61
CA SER A 113 28.57 -24.05 -6.99
C SER A 113 27.34 -24.96 -7.00
N ILE A 114 26.16 -24.42 -6.63
CA ILE A 114 24.90 -25.17 -6.67
C ILE A 114 24.57 -25.63 -8.09
N PHE A 115 24.80 -24.77 -9.08
CA PHE A 115 24.58 -25.11 -10.48
C PHE A 115 25.48 -26.26 -10.93
N GLU A 116 26.77 -26.17 -10.66
CA GLU A 116 27.76 -27.20 -11.02
C GLU A 116 27.52 -28.53 -10.29
N ASP A 117 27.16 -28.49 -9.00
CA ASP A 117 26.83 -29.68 -8.23
C ASP A 117 25.56 -30.36 -8.76
N GLY A 118 24.55 -29.58 -9.14
CA GLY A 118 23.35 -30.09 -9.80
C GLY A 118 23.62 -30.70 -11.17
N GLU A 119 24.61 -30.19 -11.91
CA GLU A 119 25.06 -30.80 -13.16
C GLU A 119 25.80 -32.12 -12.92
N LYS A 120 26.73 -32.15 -11.96
CA LYS A 120 27.49 -33.38 -11.61
C LYS A 120 26.58 -34.49 -11.08
N SER A 121 25.60 -34.14 -10.24
CA SER A 121 24.63 -35.08 -9.68
C SER A 121 23.51 -35.45 -10.65
N GLY A 122 23.35 -34.73 -11.76
CA GLY A 122 22.20 -34.87 -12.68
C GLY A 122 20.87 -34.36 -12.14
N ASN A 123 20.82 -33.89 -10.89
CA ASN A 123 19.61 -33.37 -10.23
C ASN A 123 19.76 -31.87 -9.92
N LYS A 124 19.06 -31.03 -10.70
CA LYS A 124 19.12 -29.57 -10.55
C LYS A 124 18.22 -29.12 -9.40
N MET A 125 18.80 -28.37 -8.46
CA MET A 125 18.03 -27.80 -7.36
C MET A 125 17.04 -26.74 -7.86
N ASN A 126 15.80 -26.80 -7.36
CA ASN A 126 14.76 -25.82 -7.69
C ASN A 126 15.14 -24.42 -7.18
N ALA A 127 14.94 -23.38 -8.01
CA ALA A 127 15.30 -22.00 -7.69
C ALA A 127 14.63 -21.45 -6.41
N GLY A 128 13.38 -21.86 -6.11
CA GLY A 128 12.71 -21.50 -4.86
C GLY A 128 13.38 -22.11 -3.63
N THR A 129 13.85 -23.36 -3.75
CA THR A 129 14.64 -24.01 -2.70
C THR A 129 15.98 -23.30 -2.50
N VAL A 130 16.66 -22.92 -3.59
CA VAL A 130 17.92 -22.16 -3.50
C VAL A 130 17.70 -20.80 -2.82
N ALA A 131 16.63 -20.08 -3.15
CA ALA A 131 16.27 -18.82 -2.50
C ALA A 131 16.05 -18.98 -0.99
N ARG A 132 15.36 -20.06 -0.58
CA ARG A 132 15.19 -20.38 0.84
C ARG A 132 16.52 -20.72 1.50
N ASN A 133 17.37 -21.51 0.84
CA ASN A 133 18.68 -21.90 1.35
C ASN A 133 19.61 -20.69 1.52
N MET A 134 19.57 -19.70 0.62
CA MET A 134 20.33 -18.45 0.79
C MET A 134 20.00 -17.73 2.11
N ARG A 135 18.75 -17.78 2.58
CA ARG A 135 18.34 -17.09 3.83
C ARG A 135 18.87 -17.75 5.09
N VAL A 136 19.15 -19.06 5.02
CA VAL A 136 19.65 -19.88 6.14
C VAL A 136 21.11 -20.29 5.96
N ALA A 137 21.75 -19.89 4.87
CA ALA A 137 23.14 -20.21 4.59
C ALA A 137 24.05 -19.56 5.64
N LEU A 138 24.95 -20.38 6.20
CA LEU A 138 25.93 -19.96 7.19
C LEU A 138 27.34 -20.14 6.63
N GLN A 139 28.20 -19.16 6.90
CA GLN A 139 29.64 -19.24 6.69
C GLN A 139 30.30 -19.09 8.06
N ASN A 140 31.03 -20.13 8.49
CA ASN A 140 31.71 -20.18 9.78
C ASN A 140 30.80 -19.85 10.99
N GLY A 141 29.55 -20.31 10.96
CA GLY A 141 28.56 -20.08 12.03
C GLY A 141 27.84 -18.74 11.98
N THR A 142 28.16 -17.85 11.03
CA THR A 142 27.48 -16.56 10.83
C THR A 142 26.69 -16.54 9.51
N LYS A 143 25.67 -15.67 9.39
CA LYS A 143 24.88 -15.55 8.15
C LYS A 143 25.77 -15.24 6.96
N MET A 144 25.70 -16.06 5.91
CA MET A 144 26.53 -15.93 4.72
C MET A 144 26.17 -14.69 3.88
N PHE A 145 24.89 -14.29 3.87
CA PHE A 145 24.38 -13.19 3.06
C PHE A 145 23.56 -12.19 3.89
N CYS A 146 23.65 -10.92 3.53
CA CYS A 146 22.79 -9.87 4.08
C CYS A 146 21.43 -9.81 3.38
N ASN A 147 20.45 -9.18 4.02
CA ASN A 147 19.09 -9.06 3.47
C ASN A 147 19.06 -8.39 2.08
N SER A 148 19.95 -7.41 1.85
CA SER A 148 20.11 -6.73 0.55
C SER A 148 20.65 -7.63 -0.56
N GLU A 149 21.21 -8.79 -0.23
CA GLU A 149 21.80 -9.75 -1.17
C GLU A 149 20.89 -10.95 -1.45
N TYR A 150 19.75 -11.07 -0.75
CA TYR A 150 18.81 -12.15 -0.99
C TYR A 150 18.18 -12.05 -2.36
N LEU A 151 18.26 -13.16 -3.10
CA LEU A 151 17.65 -13.28 -4.41
C LEU A 151 16.30 -14.00 -4.31
N ASN A 152 15.37 -13.61 -5.17
CA ASN A 152 14.12 -14.33 -5.38
C ASN A 152 14.30 -15.46 -6.39
N ALA A 153 13.33 -16.38 -6.42
CA ALA A 153 13.36 -17.54 -7.31
C ALA A 153 13.50 -17.13 -8.80
N CYS A 154 12.84 -16.05 -9.24
CA CYS A 154 12.92 -15.59 -10.64
C CYS A 154 14.33 -15.12 -11.01
N GLN A 155 15.01 -14.38 -10.13
CA GLN A 155 16.40 -13.94 -10.31
C GLN A 155 17.34 -15.12 -10.42
N ILE A 156 17.18 -16.12 -9.55
CA ILE A 156 18.00 -17.34 -9.54
C ILE A 156 17.75 -18.17 -10.81
N THR A 157 16.49 -18.35 -11.22
CA THR A 157 16.13 -19.02 -12.47
C THR A 157 16.79 -18.33 -13.67
N SER A 158 16.68 -17.00 -13.75
CA SER A 158 17.30 -16.21 -14.83
C SER A 158 18.82 -16.40 -14.86
N TYR A 159 19.47 -16.39 -13.69
CA TYR A 159 20.91 -16.62 -13.58
C TYR A 159 21.31 -18.03 -14.04
N PHE A 160 20.58 -19.07 -13.64
CA PHE A 160 20.85 -20.43 -14.09
C PHE A 160 20.63 -20.62 -15.60
N SER A 161 19.63 -19.94 -16.18
CA SER A 161 19.45 -19.90 -17.63
C SER A 161 20.65 -19.25 -18.33
N GLN A 162 21.20 -18.17 -17.77
CA GLN A 162 22.41 -17.52 -18.30
C GLN A 162 23.63 -18.46 -18.26
N LEU A 163 23.89 -19.11 -17.12
CA LEU A 163 25.00 -20.08 -17.00
C LEU A 163 24.88 -21.23 -18.00
N ALA A 164 23.66 -21.77 -18.18
CA ALA A 164 23.42 -22.82 -19.16
C ALA A 164 23.65 -22.34 -20.61
N ALA A 165 23.28 -21.09 -20.93
CA ALA A 165 23.49 -20.51 -22.24
C ALA A 165 24.98 -20.23 -22.52
N GLU A 166 25.74 -19.74 -21.54
CA GLU A 166 27.18 -19.52 -21.64
C GLU A 166 27.92 -20.82 -21.96
N LYS A 167 27.56 -21.93 -21.31
CA LYS A 167 28.15 -23.24 -21.63
C LYS A 167 27.80 -23.72 -23.04
N LYS A 168 26.56 -23.56 -23.50
CA LYS A 168 26.17 -23.93 -24.86
C LYS A 168 27.00 -23.18 -25.91
N LYS A 169 27.26 -21.88 -25.70
CA LYS A 169 28.12 -21.08 -26.58
C LYS A 169 29.56 -21.60 -26.60
N CYS A 170 30.10 -21.98 -25.45
CA CYS A 170 31.45 -22.56 -25.34
C CYS A 170 31.57 -23.94 -26.01
N HIS A 171 30.52 -24.77 -25.98
CA HIS A 171 30.52 -26.09 -26.64
C HIS A 171 30.34 -26.01 -28.16
N GLN A 172 29.83 -24.90 -28.70
CA GLN A 172 29.64 -24.71 -30.14
C GLN A 172 30.91 -24.22 -30.86
N SER A 173 31.95 -23.78 -30.14
CA SER A 173 33.21 -23.33 -30.72
C SER A 173 34.22 -24.47 -30.99
N VAL A 174 33.87 -25.73 -30.73
CA VAL A 174 34.68 -26.89 -31.13
C VAL A 174 34.09 -27.42 -32.44
N PRO A 175 34.78 -27.32 -33.60
CA PRO A 175 34.25 -27.83 -34.84
C PRO A 175 34.03 -29.33 -34.71
N ARG A 176 32.77 -29.75 -34.86
CA ARG A 176 32.37 -31.15 -35.00
C ARG A 176 33.00 -31.64 -36.31
N ILE A 177 34.20 -32.23 -36.24
CA ILE A 177 34.83 -32.89 -37.38
C ILE A 177 33.91 -34.05 -37.76
N LEU A 178 33.19 -33.87 -38.87
CA LEU A 178 32.43 -34.94 -39.50
C LEU A 178 33.44 -35.89 -40.16
N THR A 179 33.56 -37.09 -39.61
CA THR A 179 34.21 -38.21 -40.30
C THR A 179 33.38 -38.58 -41.51
N VAL A 180 33.92 -38.35 -42.70
CA VAL A 180 33.40 -38.83 -43.99
C VAL A 180 33.88 -40.27 -44.18
N GLN A 181 32.97 -41.17 -44.53
CA GLN A 181 33.26 -42.53 -44.99
C GLN A 181 33.53 -42.54 -46.50
#